data_AF-A0A2K5NX29-F1
#
_entry.id   AF-A0A2K5NX29-F1
#
_cell.length_a   1.000
_cell.length_b   1.000
_cell.length_c   1.000
_cell.angle_alpha   90.00
_cell.angle_beta   90.00
_cell.angle_gamma   90.00
#
_symmetry.space_group_name_H-M   'P 1'
#
loop_
_entity.id
_entity.type
_entity.pdbx_description
1 polymer ?
#
loop_
_entity_poly.entity_id
_entity_poly.type
_entity_poly.pdbx_seq_one_letter_code
_entity_poly.pdbx_strand_id
1 'polypeptide(L)' 'MAMFGYMTDTGTVEPLQTVEVETQGDDLQSLLFHFLDEWLYKFSADEFFIPREVKVLSIDQRNFKLRSIG' A
#
# COMPACT_ATOMS: atom_id res chain seq x y z
N MET A 1 4.38 -9.77 -2.05
CA MET A 1 2.95 -10.03 -2.22
C MET A 1 2.45 -10.76 -0.97
N ALA A 2 1.82 -10.04 -0.01
CA ALA A 2 1.32 -10.64 1.23
C ALA A 2 -0.20 -10.39 1.37
N MET A 3 -0.60 -9.18 1.76
CA MET A 3 -2.01 -8.81 2.01
C MET A 3 -2.92 -9.08 0.80
N PHE A 4 -2.58 -8.56 -0.38
CA PHE A 4 -3.46 -8.66 -1.56
C PHE A 4 -3.54 -10.03 -2.19
N GLY A 5 -2.42 -10.78 -2.21
CA GLY A 5 -2.39 -12.14 -2.76
C GLY A 5 -3.18 -13.15 -1.93
N TYR A 6 -3.47 -12.83 -0.66
CA TYR A 6 -4.41 -13.60 0.17
C TYR A 6 -5.88 -13.24 -0.13
N MET A 7 -6.15 -11.97 -0.47
CA MET A 7 -7.51 -11.46 -0.67
C MET A 7 -8.04 -11.69 -2.08
N THR A 8 -7.17 -11.77 -3.10
CA THR A 8 -7.53 -11.96 -4.49
C THR A 8 -6.38 -12.58 -5.28
N ASP A 9 -6.71 -13.29 -6.36
CA ASP A 9 -5.72 -13.72 -7.33
C ASP A 9 -5.15 -12.51 -8.09
N THR A 10 -3.98 -12.04 -7.65
CA THR A 10 -3.28 -10.91 -8.27
C THR A 10 -2.70 -11.24 -9.66
N GLY A 11 -2.67 -12.53 -10.05
CA GLY A 11 -2.19 -12.97 -11.36
C GLY A 11 -3.08 -12.53 -12.52
N THR A 12 -4.36 -12.29 -12.26
CA THR A 12 -5.35 -11.88 -13.27
C THR A 12 -5.55 -10.37 -13.35
N VAL A 13 -4.84 -9.59 -12.53
CA VAL A 13 -4.99 -8.14 -12.45
C VAL A 13 -4.08 -7.44 -13.48
N GLU A 14 -4.65 -6.58 -14.30
CA GLU A 14 -3.91 -5.75 -15.27
C GLU A 14 -3.50 -4.41 -14.64
N PRO A 15 -2.23 -3.99 -14.73
CA PRO A 15 -1.75 -2.73 -14.15
C PRO A 15 -2.13 -1.54 -15.05
N LEU A 16 -3.42 -1.21 -15.09
CA LEU A 16 -3.97 -0.13 -15.93
C LEU A 16 -3.84 1.25 -15.28
N GLN A 17 -3.75 1.29 -13.96
CA GLN A 17 -3.68 2.51 -13.17
C GLN A 17 -2.63 2.34 -12.08
N THR A 18 -2.12 3.48 -11.60
CA THR A 18 -1.16 3.52 -10.49
C THR A 18 -1.69 4.45 -9.44
N VAL A 19 -1.77 3.97 -8.21
CA VAL A 19 -2.18 4.77 -7.04
C VAL A 19 -0.97 5.01 -6.17
N GLU A 20 -0.78 6.26 -5.77
CA GLU A 20 0.24 6.64 -4.80
C GLU A 20 -0.37 6.75 -3.40
N VAL A 21 0.35 6.21 -2.42
CA VAL A 21 0.04 6.28 -1.00
C VAL A 21 1.24 6.84 -0.26
N GLU A 22 1.00 7.88 0.53
CA GLU A 22 1.96 8.42 1.50
C GLU A 22 1.44 8.17 2.91
N THR A 23 2.28 7.58 3.76
CA THR A 23 1.93 7.33 5.17
C THR A 23 2.96 7.90 6.12
N GLN A 24 2.49 8.27 7.31
CA GLN A 24 3.31 8.75 8.41
C GLN A 24 2.90 8.04 9.71
N GLY A 25 3.89 7.71 10.55
CA GLY A 25 3.68 7.13 11.87
C GLY A 25 4.49 7.83 12.94
N ASP A 26 4.30 7.42 14.20
CA ASP A 26 5.06 7.93 15.35
C ASP A 26 6.29 7.06 15.67
N ASP A 27 6.31 5.84 15.14
CA ASP A 27 7.41 4.88 15.19
C ASP A 27 7.36 3.93 13.96
N LEU A 28 8.32 3.02 13.82
CA LEU A 28 8.37 2.08 12.68
C LEU A 28 7.19 1.09 12.63
N GLN A 29 6.66 0.71 13.79
CA GLN A 29 5.54 -0.23 13.87
C GLN A 29 4.24 0.46 13.48
N SER A 30 4.00 1.65 14.03
CA SER A 30 2.89 2.53 13.69
C SER A 30 2.92 2.92 12.20
N LEU A 31 4.10 3.20 11.64
CA LEU A 31 4.28 3.46 10.21
C LEU A 31 3.87 2.25 9.35
N LEU A 32 4.26 1.03 9.74
CA LEU A 32 3.86 -0.19 9.05
C LEU A 32 2.34 -0.41 9.15
N PHE A 33 1.75 -0.19 10.31
CA PHE A 33 0.30 -0.31 10.49
C PHE A 33 -0.47 0.67 9.60
N HIS A 34 -0.12 1.96 9.63
CA HIS A 34 -0.77 2.97 8.79
C HIS A 34 -0.56 2.69 7.30
N PHE A 35 0.63 2.22 6.91
CA PHE A 35 0.89 1.79 5.53
C PHE A 35 -0.06 0.68 5.08
N LEU A 36 -0.23 -0.37 5.90
CA LEU A 36 -1.15 -1.46 5.57
C LEU A 36 -2.61 -1.01 5.58
N ASP A 37 -2.98 -0.12 6.49
CA ASP A 37 -4.36 0.39 6.61
C ASP A 37 -4.76 1.26 5.40
N GLU A 38 -3.90 2.17 4.95
CA GLU A 38 -4.14 2.97 3.74
C GLU A 38 -4.30 2.08 2.50
N TRP A 39 -3.46 1.06 2.36
CA TRP A 39 -3.55 0.09 1.27
C TRP A 39 -4.84 -0.74 1.33
N LEU A 40 -5.28 -1.11 2.54
CA LEU A 40 -6.55 -1.79 2.75
C LEU A 40 -7.74 -0.87 2.43
N TYR A 41 -7.64 0.42 2.76
CA TYR A 41 -8.63 1.43 2.42
C TYR A 41 -8.74 1.60 0.90
N LYS A 42 -7.63 1.74 0.16
CA LYS A 42 -7.66 1.82 -1.31
C LYS A 42 -8.28 0.58 -1.97
N PHE A 43 -8.04 -0.60 -1.38
CA PHE A 43 -8.62 -1.85 -1.84
C PHE A 43 -10.12 -1.96 -1.56
N SER A 44 -10.56 -1.52 -0.38
CA SER A 44 -11.92 -1.78 0.12
C SER A 44 -12.89 -0.62 -0.09
N ALA A 45 -12.38 0.61 -0.19
CA ALA A 45 -13.16 1.86 -0.28
C ALA A 45 -13.25 2.37 -1.74
N ASP A 46 -13.53 3.68 -1.91
CA ASP A 46 -14.05 4.33 -3.12
C ASP A 46 -13.36 4.01 -4.47
N GLU A 47 -12.12 3.51 -4.48
CA GLU A 47 -11.39 3.21 -5.71
C GLU A 47 -11.52 1.73 -6.16
N PHE A 48 -11.99 0.82 -5.29
CA PHE A 48 -11.95 -0.64 -5.52
C PHE A 48 -10.64 -1.10 -6.16
N PHE A 49 -9.53 -0.48 -5.72
CA PHE A 49 -8.26 -0.58 -6.40
C PHE A 49 -7.56 -1.85 -5.94
N ILE A 50 -7.38 -2.79 -6.87
CA ILE A 50 -6.67 -4.04 -6.59
C ILE A 50 -5.23 -3.87 -7.10
N PRO A 51 -4.24 -3.58 -6.24
CA PRO A 51 -2.86 -3.48 -6.68
C PRO A 51 -2.34 -4.86 -7.06
N ARG A 52 -1.79 -4.98 -8.27
CA ARG A 52 -1.05 -6.17 -8.69
C ARG A 52 0.28 -6.28 -7.95
N GLU A 53 0.94 -5.16 -7.73
CA GLU A 53 2.21 -5.08 -7.02
C GLU A 53 2.27 -3.75 -6.27
N VAL A 54 2.67 -3.78 -4.99
CA VAL A 54 2.98 -2.54 -4.25
C VAL A 54 4.49 -2.39 -4.16
N LYS A 55 4.97 -1.23 -4.59
CA LYS A 55 6.38 -0.85 -4.58
C LYS A 55 6.60 0.35 -3.66
N VAL A 56 7.46 0.16 -2.67
CA VAL A 56 7.91 1.26 -1.82
C VAL A 56 8.95 2.09 -2.57
N LEU A 57 8.67 3.39 -2.73
CA LEU A 57 9.55 4.34 -3.42
C LEU A 57 10.59 4.94 -2.47
N SER A 58 10.18 5.26 -1.25
CA SER A 58 11.06 5.86 -0.23
C SER A 58 10.59 5.56 1.18
N ILE A 59 11.53 5.34 2.09
CA ILE A 59 11.30 5.22 3.53
C ILE A 59 12.23 6.19 4.25
N ASP A 60 11.64 7.12 4.99
CA ASP A 60 12.34 7.98 5.94
C ASP A 60 12.13 7.43 7.35
N GLN A 61 13.14 6.73 7.86
CA GLN A 61 13.09 6.14 9.21
C GLN A 61 13.27 7.17 10.33
N ARG A 62 13.77 8.39 10.03
CA ARG A 62 13.95 9.44 11.04
C ARG A 62 12.66 10.22 11.27
N ASN A 63 11.93 10.49 10.20
CA ASN A 63 10.65 11.19 10.23
C ASN A 63 9.44 10.24 10.19
N PHE A 64 9.69 8.93 10.16
CA PHE A 64 8.68 7.87 10.05
C PHE A 64 7.69 8.13 8.92
N LYS A 65 8.22 8.34 7.70
CA LYS A 65 7.43 8.54 6.49
C LYS A 65 7.72 7.48 5.45
N LEU A 66 6.70 7.08 4.71
CA LEU A 66 6.81 6.09 3.64
C LEU A 66 5.99 6.56 2.44
N ARG A 67 6.57 6.42 1.25
CA ARG A 67 5.86 6.60 -0.03
C ARG A 67 5.87 5.30 -0.81
N SER A 68 4.74 4.96 -1.38
CA SER A 68 4.57 3.74 -2.18
C SER A 68 3.60 3.95 -3.32
N ILE A 69 3.78 3.15 -4.37
CA ILE A 69 2.85 3.06 -5.48
C ILE A 69 2.36 1.62 -5.62
N GLY A 70 1.17 1.43 -6.18
CA GLY A 70 0.60 0.13 -6.46
C GLY A 70 -0.30 0.15 -7.67
#